data_AF-A0A662I1D2-F1
#
_entry.id   AF-A0A662I1D2-F1
#
_cell.length_a   1.000
_cell.length_b   1.000
_cell.length_c   1.000
_cell.angle_alpha   90.00
_cell.angle_beta   90.00
_cell.angle_gamma   90.00
#
_symmetry.space_group_name_H-M   'P 1'
#
loop_
_entity.id
_entity.type
_entity.pdbx_description
1 polymer ?
#
loop_
_entity_poly.entity_id
_entity_poly.type
_entity_poly.pdbx_seq_one_letter_code
_entity_poly.pdbx_strand_id
1 'polypeptide(L)'
;MHRVKDIYAREVFGYVYAPGKTFVELIVLVTDLSRALPKVIEKLCENGIEAEEIGTGVAVKGFRPLFIIAELVESFESVEKAADEIDSLPEVIKVEYYVKRADPEVRFSRAFPLVYHGTLRRAVLFDAEHFSKGMAVIKERWGDEGKALLFLLGRTWGLTLAELDAAKRVKFFSEVDVLKRFSAIWMFTGRGYVFKIEEIEPREYYIEILDNFEAICCRKEGEPSCHWTRGYLAGYLEGGLKSRYRVEEVECLSAGDDKCIFHIVKE
;
A
#
# COMPACT_ATOMS: atom_id res chain seq x y z
N MET A 1 7.64 -18.78 10.94
CA MET A 1 7.44 -17.32 10.77
C MET A 1 8.80 -16.67 10.97
N HIS A 2 9.61 -16.64 9.91
CA HIS A 2 10.76 -15.76 9.84
C HIS A 2 10.20 -14.34 9.94
N ARG A 3 10.06 -13.83 11.17
CA ARG A 3 9.83 -12.40 11.38
C ARG A 3 11.04 -11.76 10.75
N VAL A 4 10.84 -11.04 9.66
CA VAL A 4 11.86 -10.11 9.16
C VAL A 4 12.02 -9.11 10.29
N LYS A 5 12.94 -9.43 11.21
CA LYS A 5 13.32 -8.57 12.31
C LYS A 5 13.88 -7.33 11.61
N ASP A 6 13.40 -6.16 12.02
CA ASP A 6 13.81 -4.85 11.50
C ASP A 6 13.07 -4.32 10.24
N ILE A 7 11.78 -4.69 10.04
CA ILE A 7 10.90 -3.92 9.13
C ILE A 7 10.14 -2.84 9.92
N TYR A 8 10.30 -1.58 9.50
CA TYR A 8 9.44 -0.48 9.93
C TYR A 8 8.11 -0.56 9.18
N ALA A 9 7.07 -1.08 9.83
CA ALA A 9 5.73 -1.11 9.26
C ALA A 9 5.19 0.33 9.10
N ARG A 10 4.49 0.58 7.99
CA ARG A 10 3.84 1.87 7.71
C ARG A 10 2.34 1.73 7.91
N GLU A 11 1.77 2.58 8.76
CA GLU A 11 0.32 2.66 8.94
C GLU A 11 -0.38 3.21 7.69
N VAL A 12 -1.64 2.82 7.50
CA VAL A 12 -2.51 3.42 6.50
C VAL A 12 -3.25 4.57 7.18
N PHE A 13 -3.04 5.78 6.68
CA PHE A 13 -3.64 6.98 7.25
C PHE A 13 -5.15 6.89 7.43
N GLY A 14 -5.61 7.29 8.62
CA GLY A 14 -7.02 7.50 8.90
C GLY A 14 -7.77 6.27 9.42
N TYR A 15 -7.09 5.21 9.83
CA TYR A 15 -7.69 4.12 10.62
C TYR A 15 -7.10 4.10 12.02
N VAL A 16 -7.95 4.22 13.05
CA VAL A 16 -7.52 4.16 14.45
C VAL A 16 -8.40 3.16 15.21
N TYR A 17 -7.78 2.12 15.75
CA TYR A 17 -8.42 1.20 16.68
C TYR A 17 -8.09 1.62 18.12
N ALA A 18 -9.06 2.20 18.82
CA ALA A 18 -8.85 2.76 20.14
C ALA A 18 -10.16 2.85 20.93
N PRO A 19 -10.72 1.70 21.37
CA PRO A 19 -12.06 1.65 21.92
C PRO A 19 -12.29 2.65 23.06
N GLY A 20 -13.37 3.42 22.97
CA GLY A 20 -13.79 4.37 23.99
C GLY A 20 -13.10 5.74 23.94
N LYS A 21 -12.01 5.89 23.18
CA LYS A 21 -11.32 7.17 22.98
C LYS A 21 -12.07 8.09 22.02
N THR A 22 -11.83 9.39 22.13
CA THR A 22 -12.37 10.40 21.21
C THR A 22 -11.24 11.07 20.46
N PHE A 23 -11.43 11.31 19.18
CA PHE A 23 -10.43 11.91 18.30
C PHE A 23 -10.99 13.10 17.56
N VAL A 24 -10.11 14.01 17.18
CA VAL A 24 -10.37 15.10 16.24
C VAL A 24 -9.55 14.87 14.96
N GLU A 25 -10.20 15.02 13.81
CA GLU A 25 -9.54 15.17 12.50
C GLU A 25 -9.58 16.65 12.12
N LEU A 26 -8.41 17.30 12.07
CA LEU A 26 -8.24 18.62 11.49
C LEU A 26 -7.83 18.49 10.02
N ILE A 27 -8.44 19.31 9.17
CA ILE A 27 -8.10 19.47 7.76
C ILE A 27 -7.70 20.92 7.57
N VAL A 28 -6.40 21.13 7.36
CA VAL A 28 -5.81 22.45 7.18
C VAL A 28 -5.40 22.60 5.72
N LEU A 29 -6.03 23.53 5.00
CA LEU A 29 -5.67 23.83 3.63
C LEU A 29 -4.55 24.87 3.61
N VAL A 30 -3.36 24.47 3.15
CA VAL A 30 -2.16 25.31 3.20
C VAL A 30 -1.65 25.68 1.82
N THR A 31 -1.03 26.86 1.69
CA THR A 31 -0.36 27.33 0.47
C THR A 31 1.07 26.81 0.33
N ASP A 32 1.77 26.65 1.45
CA ASP A 32 3.12 26.12 1.53
C ASP A 32 3.23 25.15 2.71
N LEU A 33 3.39 23.85 2.41
CA LEU A 33 3.43 22.81 3.44
C LEU A 33 4.61 22.99 4.40
N SER A 34 5.80 23.32 3.88
CA SER A 34 7.02 23.39 4.68
C SER A 34 6.99 24.57 5.66
N ARG A 35 6.34 25.67 5.28
CA ARG A 35 6.17 26.85 6.13
C ARG A 35 5.00 26.72 7.10
N ALA A 36 3.89 26.13 6.65
CA ALA A 36 2.69 26.00 7.46
C ALA A 36 2.82 24.92 8.53
N LEU A 37 3.35 23.74 8.18
CA LEU A 37 3.33 22.58 9.08
C LEU A 37 3.93 22.86 10.47
N PRO A 38 5.14 23.45 10.62
CA PRO A 38 5.68 23.72 11.94
C PRO A 38 4.79 24.65 12.79
N LYS A 39 4.21 25.68 12.17
CA LYS A 39 3.33 26.65 12.83
C LYS A 39 2.00 26.02 13.25
N VAL A 40 1.43 25.17 12.39
CA VAL A 40 0.21 24.43 12.69
C VAL A 40 0.42 23.53 13.90
N ILE A 41 1.53 22.78 13.94
CA ILE A 41 1.86 21.92 15.08
C ILE A 41 2.12 22.74 16.34
N GLU A 42 2.85 23.85 16.24
CA GLU A 42 3.06 24.77 17.37
C GLU A 42 1.73 25.23 17.98
N LYS A 43 0.75 25.64 17.15
CA LYS A 43 -0.58 26.05 17.63
C LYS A 43 -1.39 24.91 18.25
N LEU A 44 -1.27 23.70 17.75
CA LEU A 44 -1.88 22.54 18.40
C LEU A 44 -1.28 22.32 19.80
N CYS A 45 0.06 22.31 19.90
CA CYS A 45 0.74 22.09 21.16
C CYS A 45 0.48 23.21 22.20
N GLU A 46 0.42 24.47 21.78
CA GLU A 46 0.05 25.61 22.65
C GLU A 46 -1.36 25.47 23.25
N ASN A 47 -2.22 24.67 22.63
CA ASN A 47 -3.59 24.38 23.08
C ASN A 47 -3.74 22.95 23.64
N GLY A 48 -2.64 22.29 24.02
CA GLY A 48 -2.67 20.98 24.66
C GLY A 48 -3.06 19.83 23.74
N ILE A 49 -2.98 20.00 22.42
CA ILE A 49 -3.34 19.00 21.42
C ILE A 49 -2.07 18.41 20.82
N GLU A 50 -1.86 17.11 21.02
CA GLU A 50 -0.76 16.37 20.40
C GLU A 50 -1.25 15.65 19.15
N ALA A 51 -0.55 15.84 18.03
CA ALA A 51 -0.87 15.15 16.78
C ALA A 51 -0.41 13.69 16.85
N GLU A 52 -1.34 12.76 16.71
CA GLU A 52 -1.10 11.31 16.65
C GLU A 52 -0.69 10.87 15.24
N GLU A 53 -1.40 11.37 14.23
CA GLU A 53 -1.12 11.03 12.83
C GLU A 53 -1.23 12.27 11.93
N ILE A 54 -0.28 12.41 11.00
CA ILE A 54 -0.26 13.52 10.05
C ILE A 54 -0.15 12.96 8.62
N GLY A 55 -1.16 13.27 7.81
CA GLY A 55 -1.23 12.91 6.40
C GLY A 55 -1.27 14.16 5.51
N THR A 56 -0.92 14.01 4.24
CA THR A 56 -1.06 15.08 3.25
C THR A 56 -1.80 14.59 2.03
N GLY A 57 -2.65 15.45 1.46
CA GLY A 57 -3.29 15.19 0.18
C GLY A 57 -2.53 15.74 -1.02
N VAL A 58 -3.15 15.62 -2.19
CA VAL A 58 -2.61 16.14 -3.45
C VAL A 58 -2.80 17.65 -3.50
N ALA A 59 -1.79 18.35 -4.03
CA ALA A 59 -1.91 19.78 -4.26
C ALA A 59 -2.93 20.06 -5.38
N VAL A 60 -3.93 20.88 -5.11
CA VAL A 60 -4.96 21.31 -6.06
C VAL A 60 -4.95 22.83 -6.11
N LYS A 61 -4.73 23.39 -7.31
CA LYS A 61 -4.68 24.85 -7.54
C LYS A 61 -3.69 25.61 -6.62
N GLY A 62 -2.56 24.99 -6.30
CA GLY A 62 -1.54 25.59 -5.42
C GLY A 62 -1.79 25.41 -3.92
N PHE A 63 -2.91 24.78 -3.52
CA PHE A 63 -3.22 24.48 -2.13
C PHE A 63 -3.03 23.00 -1.84
N ARG A 64 -2.59 22.66 -0.64
CA ARG A 64 -2.40 21.28 -0.21
C ARG A 64 -3.14 21.05 1.10
N PRO A 65 -4.01 20.02 1.20
CA PRO A 65 -4.63 19.69 2.47
C PRO A 65 -3.64 18.92 3.34
N LEU A 66 -3.53 19.34 4.59
CA LEU A 66 -2.89 18.66 5.70
C LEU A 66 -4.00 18.02 6.54
N PHE A 67 -3.92 16.72 6.75
CA PHE A 67 -4.84 15.97 7.59
C PHE A 67 -4.12 15.65 8.90
N ILE A 68 -4.70 16.02 10.03
CA ILE A 68 -4.12 15.80 11.36
C ILE A 68 -5.14 15.07 12.19
N ILE A 69 -4.75 13.95 12.79
CA ILE A 69 -5.55 13.21 13.75
C ILE A 69 -4.90 13.43 15.11
N ALA A 70 -5.71 13.78 16.11
CA ALA A 70 -5.28 13.93 17.50
C ALA A 70 -6.31 13.30 18.43
N GLU A 71 -5.86 12.73 19.55
CA GLU A 71 -6.76 12.32 20.63
C GLU A 71 -7.30 13.56 21.36
N LEU A 72 -8.61 13.58 21.61
CA LEU A 72 -9.25 14.65 22.37
C LEU A 72 -9.22 14.31 23.86
N VAL A 73 -8.24 14.86 24.58
CA VAL A 73 -8.01 14.60 26.01
C VAL A 73 -8.61 15.69 26.91
N GLU A 74 -8.49 16.96 26.53
CA GLU A 74 -8.87 18.10 27.38
C GLU A 74 -10.34 18.51 27.22
N SER A 75 -10.65 19.34 26.23
CA SER A 75 -12.00 19.82 25.97
C SER A 75 -12.19 20.16 24.50
N PHE A 76 -13.45 20.27 24.07
CA PHE A 76 -13.77 20.73 22.73
C PHE A 76 -13.36 22.19 22.48
N GLU A 77 -13.35 23.03 23.53
CA GLU A 77 -12.96 24.43 23.41
C GLU A 77 -11.48 24.60 23.06
N SER A 78 -10.60 23.68 23.48
CA SER A 78 -9.18 23.74 23.10
C SER A 78 -8.99 23.48 21.60
N VAL A 79 -9.80 22.61 21.00
CA VAL A 79 -9.83 22.36 19.55
C VAL A 79 -10.32 23.59 18.79
N GLU A 80 -11.39 24.22 19.25
CA GLU A 80 -11.92 25.46 18.63
C GLU A 80 -10.87 26.56 18.64
N LYS A 81 -10.24 26.80 19.80
CA LYS A 81 -9.19 27.80 19.97
C LYS A 81 -7.99 27.51 19.07
N ALA A 82 -7.53 26.26 19.02
CA ALA A 82 -6.44 25.88 18.14
C ALA A 82 -6.80 26.10 16.66
N ALA A 83 -8.02 25.73 16.25
CA ALA A 83 -8.48 25.91 14.88
C ALA A 83 -8.51 27.39 14.48
N ASP A 84 -9.00 28.29 15.35
CA ASP A 84 -9.02 29.73 15.10
C ASP A 84 -7.61 30.31 15.01
N GLU A 85 -6.70 29.90 15.90
CA GLU A 85 -5.29 30.34 15.87
C GLU A 85 -4.59 29.85 14.59
N ILE A 86 -4.86 28.61 14.14
CA ILE A 86 -4.33 28.07 12.90
C ILE A 86 -4.91 28.79 11.67
N ASP A 87 -6.21 29.07 11.64
CA ASP A 87 -6.88 29.74 10.52
C ASP A 87 -6.36 31.17 10.32
N SER A 88 -5.86 31.81 11.39
CA SER A 88 -5.23 33.13 11.34
C SER A 88 -3.82 33.17 10.73
N LEU A 89 -3.20 32.01 10.48
CA LEU A 89 -1.85 31.93 9.91
C LEU A 89 -1.87 32.35 8.43
N PRO A 90 -0.88 33.13 7.96
CA PRO A 90 -0.87 33.65 6.59
C PRO A 90 -0.71 32.54 5.53
N GLU A 91 -0.15 31.39 5.88
CA GLU A 91 -0.03 30.24 4.99
C GLU A 91 -1.30 29.36 4.92
N VAL A 92 -2.28 29.58 5.80
CA VAL A 92 -3.50 28.80 5.92
C VAL A 92 -4.64 29.52 5.20
N ILE A 93 -5.41 28.74 4.44
CA ILE A 93 -6.58 29.22 3.68
C ILE A 93 -7.88 28.87 4.39
N LYS A 94 -7.88 27.72 5.07
CA LYS A 94 -9.05 27.19 5.73
C LYS A 94 -8.65 26.11 6.74
N VAL A 95 -9.30 26.12 7.88
CA VAL A 95 -9.35 24.98 8.81
C VAL A 95 -10.76 24.38 8.86
N GLU A 96 -10.84 23.07 8.82
CA GLU A 96 -12.03 22.31 9.22
C GLU A 96 -11.64 21.30 10.29
N TYR A 97 -12.52 21.00 11.23
CA TYR A 97 -12.27 19.94 12.20
C TYR A 97 -13.52 19.08 12.44
N TYR A 98 -13.30 17.81 12.77
CA TYR A 98 -14.36 16.82 12.96
C TYR A 98 -14.04 15.94 14.16
N VAL A 99 -14.97 15.87 15.12
CA VAL A 99 -14.81 15.02 16.31
C VAL A 99 -15.52 13.69 16.10
N LYS A 100 -14.84 12.60 16.43
CA LYS A 100 -15.36 11.23 16.34
C LYS A 100 -14.94 10.40 17.55
N ARG A 101 -15.89 9.64 18.10
CA ARG A 101 -15.61 8.64 19.13
C ARG A 101 -15.30 7.30 18.49
N ALA A 102 -14.25 6.64 18.95
CA ALA A 102 -13.90 5.29 18.57
C ALA A 102 -14.78 4.27 19.31
N ASP A 103 -15.62 3.58 18.55
CA ASP A 103 -16.49 2.51 19.07
C ASP A 103 -16.62 1.36 18.06
N PRO A 104 -15.71 0.36 18.09
CA PRO A 104 -14.42 0.35 18.78
C PRO A 104 -13.30 1.13 18.04
N GLU A 105 -13.58 1.59 16.83
CA GLU A 105 -12.61 2.21 15.91
C GLU A 105 -13.17 3.48 15.27
N VAL A 106 -12.28 4.30 14.68
CA VAL A 106 -12.65 5.41 13.80
C VAL A 106 -12.01 5.22 12.43
N ARG A 107 -12.78 5.57 11.39
CA ARG A 107 -12.31 5.71 10.02
C ARG A 107 -12.47 7.15 9.56
N PHE A 108 -11.36 7.81 9.27
CA PHE A 108 -11.29 9.19 8.80
C PHE A 108 -11.39 9.24 7.28
N SER A 109 -12.63 9.37 6.79
CA SER A 109 -12.96 9.28 5.37
C SER A 109 -12.82 10.59 4.61
N ARG A 110 -12.39 11.68 5.25
CA ARG A 110 -12.29 13.00 4.59
C ARG A 110 -11.09 13.08 3.64
N ALA A 111 -10.07 12.24 3.85
CA ALA A 111 -8.96 12.04 2.93
C ALA A 111 -9.35 11.21 1.67
N PHE A 112 -10.63 11.11 1.31
CA PHE A 112 -11.08 10.41 0.11
C PHE A 112 -10.87 11.24 -1.16
N PRO A 113 -10.43 10.63 -2.28
CA PRO A 113 -9.97 9.25 -2.42
C PRO A 113 -8.48 9.06 -2.11
N LEU A 114 -8.09 7.83 -1.72
CA LEU A 114 -6.68 7.43 -1.69
C LEU A 114 -6.11 7.48 -3.11
N VAL A 115 -5.03 8.21 -3.32
CA VAL A 115 -4.40 8.41 -4.63
C VAL A 115 -2.89 8.34 -4.56
N TYR A 116 -2.26 7.94 -5.66
CA TYR A 116 -0.81 8.05 -5.79
C TYR A 116 -0.40 9.51 -6.04
N HIS A 117 0.51 10.02 -5.20
CA HIS A 117 1.05 11.38 -5.31
C HIS A 117 1.50 11.72 -6.74
N GLY A 118 1.16 12.92 -7.21
CA GLY A 118 1.53 13.40 -8.54
C GLY A 118 0.76 12.79 -9.73
N THR A 119 -0.15 11.83 -9.50
CA THR A 119 -0.87 11.17 -10.61
C THR A 119 -2.40 11.25 -10.50
N LEU A 120 -2.95 11.59 -9.33
CA LEU A 120 -4.39 11.49 -9.01
C LEU A 120 -5.02 10.11 -9.28
N ARG A 121 -4.20 9.09 -9.57
CA ARG A 121 -4.67 7.74 -9.82
C ARG A 121 -5.19 7.17 -8.51
N ARG A 122 -6.48 6.84 -8.47
CA ARG A 122 -7.12 6.22 -7.31
C ARG A 122 -6.50 4.85 -7.01
N ALA A 123 -6.22 4.63 -5.75
CA ALA A 123 -5.89 3.32 -5.19
C ALA A 123 -7.09 2.79 -4.38
N VAL A 124 -7.15 1.47 -4.24
CA VAL A 124 -8.08 0.78 -3.34
C VAL A 124 -7.25 -0.12 -2.45
N LEU A 125 -7.46 0.01 -1.14
CA LEU A 125 -6.82 -0.84 -0.15
C LEU A 125 -7.63 -2.12 0.02
N PHE A 126 -6.96 -3.26 -0.03
CA PHE A 126 -7.51 -4.52 0.44
C PHE A 126 -6.68 -4.97 1.62
N ASP A 127 -7.37 -5.39 2.69
CA ASP A 127 -6.72 -6.13 3.76
C ASP A 127 -6.14 -7.44 3.21
N ALA A 128 -4.91 -7.76 3.62
CA ALA A 128 -4.13 -8.86 3.05
C ALA A 128 -4.81 -10.22 3.30
N GLU A 129 -5.34 -10.44 4.50
CA GLU A 129 -6.02 -11.69 4.84
C GLU A 129 -7.35 -11.82 4.12
N HIS A 130 -8.16 -10.75 4.05
CA HIS A 130 -9.40 -10.76 3.28
C HIS A 130 -9.15 -11.11 1.81
N PHE A 131 -8.10 -10.54 1.20
CA PHE A 131 -7.81 -10.81 -0.20
C PHE A 131 -7.25 -12.22 -0.41
N SER A 132 -6.30 -12.66 0.42
CA SER A 132 -5.74 -14.02 0.39
C SER A 132 -6.84 -15.07 0.57
N LYS A 133 -7.73 -14.89 1.55
CA LYS A 133 -8.86 -15.80 1.79
C LYS A 133 -9.84 -15.85 0.61
N GLY A 134 -10.10 -14.73 -0.04
CA GLY A 134 -10.91 -14.70 -1.27
C GLY A 134 -10.30 -15.55 -2.38
N MET A 135 -8.98 -15.45 -2.59
CA MET A 135 -8.27 -16.28 -3.57
C MET A 135 -8.26 -17.76 -3.18
N ALA A 136 -8.08 -18.08 -1.88
CA ALA A 136 -8.13 -19.44 -1.37
C ALA A 136 -9.47 -20.12 -1.71
N VAL A 137 -10.59 -19.45 -1.43
CA VAL A 137 -11.94 -19.96 -1.71
C VAL A 137 -12.18 -20.21 -3.20
N ILE A 138 -11.61 -19.37 -4.08
CA ILE A 138 -11.71 -19.60 -5.54
C ILE A 138 -11.05 -20.92 -5.92
N LYS A 139 -9.83 -21.18 -5.44
CA LYS A 139 -9.12 -22.44 -5.70
C LYS A 139 -9.86 -23.64 -5.10
N GLU A 140 -10.31 -23.53 -3.86
CA GLU A 140 -11.03 -24.60 -3.15
C GLU A 140 -12.28 -25.03 -3.92
N ARG A 141 -13.07 -24.06 -4.40
CA ARG A 141 -14.35 -24.34 -5.06
C ARG A 141 -14.19 -24.76 -6.52
N TRP A 142 -13.21 -24.21 -7.22
CA TRP A 142 -13.12 -24.32 -8.68
C TRP A 142 -11.87 -25.08 -9.15
N GLY A 143 -11.06 -25.64 -8.25
CA GLY A 143 -9.89 -26.45 -8.60
C GLY A 143 -8.96 -25.74 -9.59
N ASP A 144 -8.54 -26.46 -10.64
CA ASP A 144 -7.59 -25.99 -11.64
C ASP A 144 -8.12 -24.80 -12.45
N GLU A 145 -9.42 -24.72 -12.71
CA GLU A 145 -10.04 -23.55 -13.34
C GLU A 145 -9.91 -22.31 -12.46
N GLY A 146 -10.06 -22.47 -11.14
CA GLY A 146 -9.82 -21.40 -10.16
C GLY A 146 -8.36 -20.94 -10.16
N LYS A 147 -7.42 -21.89 -10.18
CA LYS A 147 -5.97 -21.62 -10.29
C LYS A 147 -5.64 -20.87 -11.59
N ALA A 148 -6.21 -21.29 -12.72
CA ALA A 148 -6.04 -20.64 -14.02
C ALA A 148 -6.64 -19.22 -14.05
N LEU A 149 -7.82 -19.03 -13.45
CA LEU A 149 -8.45 -17.72 -13.31
C LEU A 149 -7.57 -16.75 -12.52
N LEU A 150 -7.03 -17.16 -11.38
CA LEU A 150 -6.13 -16.33 -10.57
C LEU A 150 -4.86 -15.96 -11.34
N PHE A 151 -4.28 -16.90 -12.09
CA PHE A 151 -3.16 -16.63 -12.97
C PHE A 151 -3.49 -15.59 -14.04
N LEU A 152 -4.62 -15.73 -14.73
CA LEU A 152 -5.06 -14.77 -15.76
C LEU A 152 -5.30 -13.39 -15.16
N LEU A 153 -5.92 -13.32 -13.97
CA LEU A 153 -6.14 -12.07 -13.26
C LEU A 153 -4.82 -11.39 -12.92
N GLY A 154 -3.88 -12.13 -12.35
CA GLY A 154 -2.53 -11.65 -12.05
C GLY A 154 -1.82 -11.14 -13.31
N ARG A 155 -1.80 -11.95 -14.37
CA ARG A 155 -1.18 -11.60 -15.66
C ARG A 155 -1.76 -10.33 -16.26
N THR A 156 -3.07 -10.16 -16.18
CA THR A 156 -3.75 -8.95 -16.64
C THR A 156 -3.28 -7.73 -15.86
N TRP A 157 -3.17 -7.85 -14.53
CA TRP A 157 -2.70 -6.74 -13.69
C TRP A 157 -1.24 -6.38 -13.96
N GLY A 158 -0.39 -7.37 -14.19
CA GLY A 158 1.01 -7.17 -14.58
C GLY A 158 1.13 -6.45 -15.92
N LEU A 159 0.36 -6.88 -16.93
CA LEU A 159 0.35 -6.24 -18.26
C LEU A 159 -0.12 -4.78 -18.17
N THR A 160 -1.22 -4.52 -17.46
CA THR A 160 -1.72 -3.15 -17.27
C THR A 160 -0.73 -2.28 -16.49
N LEU A 161 0.02 -2.84 -15.53
CA LEU A 161 1.09 -2.09 -14.87
C LEU A 161 2.18 -1.68 -15.86
N ALA A 162 2.62 -2.60 -16.73
CA ALA A 162 3.62 -2.28 -17.75
C ALA A 162 3.12 -1.20 -18.73
N GLU A 163 1.84 -1.20 -19.09
CA GLU A 163 1.22 -0.14 -19.91
C GLU A 163 1.26 1.22 -19.21
N LEU A 164 0.96 1.26 -17.91
CA LEU A 164 1.04 2.48 -17.10
C LEU A 164 2.47 3.01 -17.00
N ASP A 165 3.44 2.11 -16.89
CA ASP A 165 4.85 2.46 -16.86
C ASP A 165 5.32 3.00 -18.21
N ALA A 166 4.88 2.38 -19.31
CA ALA A 166 5.13 2.89 -20.66
C ALA A 166 4.51 4.29 -20.86
N ALA A 167 3.29 4.51 -20.39
CA ALA A 167 2.63 5.83 -20.43
C ALA A 167 3.41 6.90 -19.63
N LYS A 168 4.10 6.49 -18.57
CA LYS A 168 5.02 7.33 -17.77
C LYS A 168 6.44 7.40 -18.35
N ARG A 169 6.69 6.81 -19.53
CA ARG A 169 8.00 6.74 -20.21
C ARG A 169 9.08 6.04 -19.38
N VAL A 170 8.68 5.13 -18.48
CA VAL A 170 9.61 4.20 -17.84
C VAL A 170 10.14 3.24 -18.91
N LYS A 171 11.45 3.06 -18.96
CA LYS A 171 12.12 2.17 -19.92
C LYS A 171 12.73 0.99 -19.18
N PHE A 172 12.50 -0.20 -19.71
CA PHE A 172 13.17 -1.43 -19.28
C PHE A 172 14.13 -1.88 -20.38
N PHE A 173 15.36 -2.24 -19.98
CA PHE A 173 16.38 -2.72 -20.90
C PHE A 173 16.71 -4.19 -20.66
N SER A 174 16.28 -4.74 -19.52
CA SER A 174 16.52 -6.12 -19.10
C SER A 174 15.41 -6.65 -18.19
N GLU A 175 15.37 -7.98 -18.01
CA GLU A 175 14.54 -8.68 -17.03
C GLU A 175 14.79 -8.14 -15.61
N VAL A 176 16.05 -7.89 -15.26
CA VAL A 176 16.44 -7.33 -13.96
C VAL A 176 15.81 -5.96 -13.71
N ASP A 177 15.66 -5.10 -14.73
CA ASP A 177 15.01 -3.79 -14.55
C ASP A 177 13.53 -3.95 -14.18
N VAL A 178 12.83 -4.88 -14.84
CA VAL A 178 11.43 -5.19 -14.55
C VAL A 178 11.30 -5.78 -13.16
N LEU A 179 12.15 -6.75 -12.79
CA LEU A 179 12.09 -7.42 -11.49
C LEU A 179 12.43 -6.49 -10.33
N LYS A 180 13.39 -5.58 -10.49
CA LYS A 180 13.66 -4.53 -9.49
C LYS A 180 12.49 -3.59 -9.31
N ARG A 181 11.82 -3.20 -10.39
CA ARG A 181 10.63 -2.35 -10.30
C ARG A 181 9.44 -3.08 -9.69
N PHE A 182 9.27 -4.36 -10.03
CA PHE A 182 8.31 -5.24 -9.37
C PHE A 182 8.55 -5.26 -7.87
N SER A 183 9.79 -5.50 -7.42
CA SER A 183 10.17 -5.52 -6.00
C SER A 183 9.77 -4.23 -5.28
N ALA A 184 10.10 -3.06 -5.85
CA ALA A 184 9.73 -1.77 -5.28
C ALA A 184 8.20 -1.62 -5.12
N ILE A 185 7.42 -2.03 -6.13
CA ILE A 185 5.96 -1.95 -6.10
C ILE A 185 5.37 -2.96 -5.11
N TRP A 186 5.89 -4.19 -5.10
CA TRP A 186 5.43 -5.28 -4.24
C TRP A 186 5.58 -4.91 -2.77
N MET A 187 6.76 -4.40 -2.39
CA MET A 187 7.07 -3.96 -1.04
C MET A 187 6.28 -2.70 -0.66
N PHE A 188 6.20 -1.70 -1.55
CA PHE A 188 5.46 -0.46 -1.29
C PHE A 188 3.96 -0.71 -1.03
N THR A 189 3.39 -1.71 -1.69
CA THR A 189 1.97 -2.09 -1.55
C THR A 189 1.72 -3.11 -0.44
N GLY A 190 2.75 -3.52 0.31
CA GLY A 190 2.61 -4.45 1.44
C GLY A 190 2.27 -5.88 1.03
N ARG A 191 2.63 -6.30 -0.19
CA ARG A 191 2.27 -7.63 -0.72
C ARG A 191 3.27 -8.73 -0.34
N GLY A 192 4.43 -8.36 0.16
CA GLY A 192 5.50 -9.27 0.53
C GLY A 192 6.85 -8.58 0.42
N TYR A 193 7.85 -9.18 1.06
CA TYR A 193 9.21 -8.67 1.06
C TYR A 193 10.04 -9.43 0.02
N VAL A 194 10.40 -8.77 -1.09
CA VAL A 194 11.28 -9.37 -2.10
C VAL A 194 12.71 -9.39 -1.54
N PHE A 195 13.16 -10.57 -1.11
CA PHE A 195 14.43 -10.76 -0.42
C PHE A 195 15.61 -10.87 -1.40
N LYS A 196 15.42 -11.59 -2.50
CA LYS A 196 16.48 -11.86 -3.47
C LYS A 196 15.91 -11.93 -4.88
N ILE A 197 16.68 -11.42 -5.83
CA ILE A 197 16.54 -11.67 -7.26
C ILE A 197 17.89 -12.20 -7.73
N GLU A 198 17.92 -13.40 -8.27
CA GLU A 198 19.12 -14.10 -8.70
C GLU A 198 18.96 -14.56 -10.15
N GLU A 199 19.96 -14.30 -10.98
CA GLU A 199 20.08 -14.91 -12.31
C GLU A 199 20.80 -16.25 -12.13
N ILE A 200 20.14 -17.35 -12.48
CA ILE A 200 20.70 -18.71 -12.34
C ILE A 200 21.32 -19.21 -13.63
N GLU A 201 20.75 -18.82 -14.77
CA GLU A 201 21.28 -19.01 -16.12
C GLU A 201 20.94 -17.76 -16.96
N PRO A 202 21.58 -17.56 -18.14
CA PRO A 202 21.26 -16.41 -18.98
C PRO A 202 19.76 -16.31 -19.29
N ARG A 203 19.12 -15.23 -18.80
CA ARG A 203 17.67 -14.98 -18.92
C ARG A 203 16.76 -15.91 -18.10
N GLU A 204 17.32 -16.54 -17.07
CA GLU A 204 16.61 -17.40 -16.13
C GLU A 204 16.82 -16.89 -14.70
N TYR A 205 15.73 -16.67 -13.97
CA TYR A 205 15.78 -15.99 -12.68
C TYR A 205 14.99 -16.69 -11.59
N TYR A 206 15.51 -16.64 -10.37
CA TYR A 206 14.74 -16.82 -9.14
C TYR A 206 14.42 -15.50 -8.48
N ILE A 207 13.16 -15.34 -8.06
CA ILE A 207 12.73 -14.29 -7.15
C ILE A 207 12.21 -14.92 -5.86
N GLU A 208 12.84 -14.54 -4.75
CA GLU A 208 12.48 -14.99 -3.42
C GLU A 208 11.64 -13.92 -2.72
N ILE A 209 10.43 -14.28 -2.30
CA ILE A 209 9.49 -13.40 -1.60
C ILE A 209 9.18 -13.98 -0.23
N LEU A 210 9.54 -13.24 0.82
CA LEU A 210 9.13 -13.53 2.19
C LEU A 210 7.74 -12.94 2.44
N ASP A 211 6.93 -13.65 3.23
CA ASP A 211 5.59 -13.20 3.64
C ASP A 211 4.72 -12.76 2.45
N ASN A 212 4.74 -13.53 1.36
CA ASN A 212 3.90 -13.23 0.19
C ASN A 212 2.41 -13.36 0.58
N PHE A 213 1.66 -12.27 0.45
CA PHE A 213 0.33 -12.16 1.03
C PHE A 213 -0.65 -13.24 0.55
N GLU A 214 -0.52 -13.67 -0.71
CA GLU A 214 -1.41 -14.67 -1.32
C GLU A 214 -1.38 -16.01 -0.58
N ALA A 215 -0.24 -16.36 0.01
CA ALA A 215 -0.06 -17.61 0.76
C ALA A 215 -0.51 -17.52 2.24
N ILE A 216 -0.81 -16.34 2.79
CA ILE A 216 -1.08 -16.16 4.23
C ILE A 216 -2.21 -17.07 4.72
N CYS A 217 -3.32 -17.14 3.97
CA CYS A 217 -4.51 -17.92 4.33
C CYS A 217 -4.56 -19.32 3.71
N CYS A 218 -3.58 -19.70 2.88
CA CYS A 218 -3.55 -20.98 2.16
C CYS A 218 -2.62 -22.02 2.83
N ARG A 219 -2.32 -21.87 4.13
CA ARG A 219 -1.31 -22.67 4.82
C ARG A 219 -1.66 -24.16 4.83
N LYS A 220 -0.72 -24.99 4.37
CA LYS A 220 -0.75 -26.47 4.35
C LYS A 220 -1.65 -27.10 3.28
N GLU A 221 -1.78 -26.47 2.12
CA GLU A 221 -2.39 -27.11 0.94
C GLU A 221 -1.50 -28.24 0.38
N GLY A 222 -0.21 -28.30 0.76
CA GLY A 222 0.74 -29.31 0.28
C GLY A 222 1.26 -29.04 -1.13
N GLU A 223 0.84 -27.92 -1.73
CA GLU A 223 1.26 -27.47 -3.07
C GLU A 223 1.48 -25.94 -3.10
N PRO A 224 2.30 -25.43 -4.05
CA PRO A 224 2.40 -24.01 -4.35
C PRO A 224 1.05 -23.41 -4.76
N SER A 225 0.79 -22.19 -4.31
CA SER A 225 -0.57 -21.66 -4.25
C SER A 225 -0.71 -20.21 -4.74
N CYS A 226 0.41 -19.54 -5.06
CA CYS A 226 0.47 -18.12 -5.41
C CYS A 226 0.29 -17.88 -6.92
N HIS A 227 -0.83 -18.34 -7.46
CA HIS A 227 -1.10 -18.28 -8.90
C HIS A 227 -1.34 -16.85 -9.41
N TRP A 228 -1.94 -15.99 -8.61
CA TRP A 228 -2.08 -14.58 -8.95
C TRP A 228 -0.71 -13.88 -8.98
N THR A 229 0.17 -14.17 -8.02
CA THR A 229 1.53 -13.61 -7.96
C THR A 229 2.37 -14.03 -9.16
N ARG A 230 2.43 -15.33 -9.48
CA ARG A 230 3.18 -15.82 -10.66
C ARG A 230 2.60 -15.27 -11.97
N GLY A 231 1.28 -15.12 -12.05
CA GLY A 231 0.61 -14.45 -13.16
C GLY A 231 1.04 -13.00 -13.30
N TYR A 232 1.06 -12.25 -12.19
CA TYR A 232 1.49 -10.86 -12.17
C TYR A 232 2.91 -10.68 -12.68
N LEU A 233 3.85 -11.49 -12.20
CA LEU A 233 5.24 -11.49 -12.66
C LEU A 233 5.32 -11.74 -14.17
N ALA A 234 4.66 -12.78 -14.67
CA ALA A 234 4.63 -13.11 -16.09
C ALA A 234 4.09 -11.93 -16.91
N GLY A 235 2.93 -11.40 -16.55
CA GLY A 235 2.31 -10.29 -17.28
C GLY A 235 3.14 -9.01 -17.27
N TYR A 236 3.83 -8.72 -16.17
CA TYR A 236 4.65 -7.52 -16.06
C TYR A 236 5.93 -7.62 -16.90
N LEU A 237 6.60 -8.77 -16.88
CA LEU A 237 7.74 -9.08 -17.76
C LEU A 237 7.35 -9.03 -19.24
N GLU A 238 6.25 -9.69 -19.61
CA GLU A 238 5.74 -9.69 -20.98
C GLU A 238 5.39 -8.28 -21.45
N GLY A 239 4.71 -7.51 -20.61
CA GLY A 239 4.32 -6.14 -20.91
C GLY A 239 5.52 -5.20 -21.05
N GLY A 240 6.52 -5.36 -20.18
CA GLY A 240 7.71 -4.51 -20.13
C GLY A 240 8.73 -4.78 -21.24
N LEU A 241 8.94 -6.05 -21.59
CA LEU A 241 9.98 -6.49 -22.53
C LEU A 241 9.44 -7.01 -23.87
N LYS A 242 8.11 -7.06 -24.03
CA LYS A 242 7.42 -7.53 -25.25
C LYS A 242 7.89 -8.92 -25.71
N SER A 243 8.27 -9.76 -24.75
CA SER A 243 8.70 -11.15 -24.95
C SER A 243 7.83 -12.07 -24.09
N ARG A 244 7.83 -13.38 -24.36
CA ARG A 244 7.09 -14.37 -23.55
C ARG A 244 7.93 -14.87 -22.38
N TYR A 245 7.26 -15.16 -21.26
CA TYR A 245 7.90 -15.66 -20.04
C TYR A 245 7.02 -16.73 -19.39
N ARG A 246 7.66 -17.83 -18.99
CA ARG A 246 7.08 -18.84 -18.11
C ARG A 246 7.47 -18.51 -16.67
N VAL A 247 6.48 -18.51 -15.77
CA VAL A 247 6.70 -18.30 -14.33
C VAL A 247 6.05 -19.41 -13.52
N GLU A 248 6.89 -20.17 -12.82
CA GLU A 248 6.52 -21.30 -11.96
C GLU A 248 6.85 -20.97 -10.50
N GLU A 249 6.02 -21.41 -9.55
CA GLU A 249 6.32 -21.29 -8.12
C GLU A 249 6.93 -22.61 -7.65
N VAL A 250 8.18 -22.59 -7.19
CA VAL A 250 8.95 -23.80 -6.85
C VAL A 250 9.03 -24.07 -5.34
N GLU A 251 8.90 -23.01 -4.53
CA GLU A 251 8.75 -23.08 -3.08
C GLU A 251 7.59 -22.18 -2.67
N CYS A 252 6.84 -22.54 -1.63
CA CYS A 252 5.71 -21.75 -1.16
C CYS A 252 5.44 -21.91 0.34
N LEU A 253 5.11 -20.79 1.01
CA LEU A 253 4.62 -20.78 2.40
C LEU A 253 3.40 -21.71 2.59
N SER A 254 2.56 -21.86 1.58
CA SER A 254 1.38 -22.74 1.60
C SER A 254 1.75 -24.22 1.52
N ALA A 255 2.87 -24.55 0.86
CA ALA A 255 3.40 -25.91 0.76
C ALA A 255 4.18 -26.32 2.01
N GLY A 256 4.54 -25.37 2.87
CA GLY A 256 5.30 -25.59 4.10
C GLY A 256 6.72 -25.07 4.07
N ASP A 257 7.14 -24.43 2.98
CA ASP A 257 8.44 -23.79 2.85
C ASP A 257 8.52 -22.49 3.67
N ASP A 258 9.73 -21.97 3.85
CA ASP A 258 9.97 -20.74 4.63
C ASP A 258 9.69 -19.44 3.85
N LYS A 259 9.51 -19.54 2.53
CA LYS A 259 9.36 -18.43 1.59
C LYS A 259 8.65 -18.90 0.32
N CYS A 260 8.27 -17.96 -0.54
CA CYS A 260 7.84 -18.26 -1.91
C CYS A 260 8.99 -18.00 -2.87
N ILE A 261 9.34 -18.97 -3.72
CA ILE A 261 10.31 -18.78 -4.80
C ILE A 261 9.60 -18.94 -6.14
N PHE A 262 9.77 -17.95 -7.03
CA PHE A 262 9.28 -18.03 -8.40
C PHE A 262 10.44 -18.17 -9.39
N HIS A 263 10.35 -19.21 -10.22
CA HIS A 263 11.23 -19.49 -11.33
C HIS A 263 10.72 -18.85 -12.59
N ILE A 264 11.56 -18.01 -13.21
CA ILE A 264 11.23 -17.20 -14.38
C ILE A 264 12.15 -17.60 -15.51
N VAL A 265 11.57 -18.05 -16.63
CA VAL A 265 12.30 -18.43 -17.85
C VAL A 265 11.73 -17.63 -19.02
N LYS A 266 12.60 -17.04 -19.84
CA LYS A 266 12.18 -16.43 -21.11
C LYS A 266 11.91 -17.53 -22.15
N GLU A 267 10.77 -17.43 -22.83
CA GLU A 267 10.43 -18.32 -23.96
C GLU A 267 10.99 -17.82 -25.30
#